data_AF-A0A1F8QVA5-F1
#
_entry.id   AF-A0A1F8QVA5-F1
#
_cell.length_a   1.000
_cell.length_b   1.000
_cell.length_c   1.000
_cell.angle_alpha   90.00
_cell.angle_beta   90.00
_cell.angle_gamma   90.00
#
_symmetry.space_group_name_H-M   'P 1'
#
loop_
_entity.id
_entity.type
_entity.pdbx_description
1 polymer ?
#
loop_
_entity_poly.entity_id
_entity_poly.type
_entity_poly.pdbx_seq_one_letter_code
_entity_poly.pdbx_strand_id
1 'polypeptide(L)'
;MSANNFSDPDDDVTPPNQYIPIASVDEKSTARRRPSNGCVITALVILVALCLVGATIGAAAFALYFYNSPTASNATALQPGDLTEVALAASPTISPGALPTQGISPTLTTIPTNTLPALPSPTSTSPSTATISLTTTPTAKPTWMPCPGIYFSRLYVGDKAYVSFDPPLPNRVRSQPSTSGVYLGMLQPGERAEIIGGPVCSNQWVWWEVRSLASGLKGWTAEGDNKAYWLVPVP
;
A
#
# COMPACT_ATOMS: atom_id res chain seq x y z
N MET A 1 59.28 -39.83 21.99
CA MET A 1 57.86 -40.19 21.75
C MET A 1 57.08 -39.68 22.96
N SER A 2 56.93 -38.37 23.15
CA SER A 2 55.84 -37.51 22.67
C SER A 2 54.45 -38.11 22.94
N ALA A 3 53.85 -37.69 24.04
CA ALA A 3 52.41 -37.79 24.28
C ALA A 3 52.00 -36.46 24.95
N ASN A 4 51.36 -35.60 24.16
CA ASN A 4 50.74 -34.37 24.63
C ASN A 4 49.44 -34.75 25.34
N ASN A 5 49.32 -34.42 26.63
CA ASN A 5 48.07 -34.57 27.36
C ASN A 5 47.26 -33.28 27.18
N PHE A 6 46.11 -33.46 26.54
CA PHE A 6 45.10 -32.46 26.20
C PHE A 6 44.43 -31.99 27.50
N SER A 7 44.47 -30.69 27.77
CA SER A 7 43.81 -30.09 28.93
C SER A 7 42.36 -29.75 28.55
N ASP A 8 41.40 -30.45 29.16
CA ASP A 8 40.01 -30.00 29.26
C ASP A 8 39.88 -28.95 30.38
N PRO A 9 39.21 -27.82 30.12
CA PRO A 9 38.59 -27.01 31.16
C PRO A 9 37.08 -26.91 30.91
N ASP A 10 36.33 -27.92 31.36
CA ASP A 10 34.88 -27.81 31.62
C ASP A 10 34.69 -27.32 33.06
N ASP A 11 34.69 -26.01 33.26
CA ASP A 11 34.18 -25.35 34.47
C ASP A 11 33.41 -24.08 34.04
N ASP A 12 32.29 -24.27 33.33
CA ASP A 12 31.30 -23.21 33.10
C ASP A 12 30.46 -23.01 34.38
N VAL A 13 31.03 -22.24 35.31
CA VAL A 13 30.33 -21.71 36.47
C VAL A 13 29.35 -20.64 35.99
N THR A 14 28.11 -21.04 35.69
CA THR A 14 26.99 -20.10 35.57
C THR A 14 26.83 -19.31 36.87
N PRO A 15 26.85 -17.97 36.87
CA PRO A 15 26.61 -17.19 38.08
C PRO A 15 25.14 -17.30 38.52
N PRO A 16 24.85 -17.27 39.83
CA PRO A 16 23.49 -17.37 40.34
C PRO A 16 22.68 -16.13 39.94
N ASN A 17 21.51 -16.43 39.39
CA ASN A 17 20.36 -15.56 39.13
C ASN A 17 20.17 -14.50 40.23
N GLN A 18 20.73 -13.30 40.03
CA GLN A 18 20.36 -12.14 40.83
C GLN A 18 18.98 -11.66 40.39
N TYR A 19 17.99 -12.18 41.09
CA TYR A 19 16.61 -11.69 41.09
C TYR A 19 16.61 -10.22 41.50
N ILE A 20 16.57 -9.31 40.52
CA ILE A 20 16.30 -7.90 40.76
C ILE A 20 14.82 -7.82 41.18
N PRO A 21 14.48 -7.35 42.39
CA PRO A 21 13.10 -7.05 42.71
C PRO A 21 12.62 -5.95 41.77
N ILE A 22 11.67 -6.29 40.90
CA ILE A 22 10.87 -5.33 40.17
C ILE A 22 10.30 -4.34 41.20
N ALA A 23 10.83 -3.11 41.20
CA ALA A 23 10.16 -2.01 41.86
C ALA A 23 8.73 -2.01 41.34
N SER A 24 7.77 -2.11 42.25
CA SER A 24 6.36 -1.90 41.96
C SER A 24 6.27 -0.62 41.14
N VAL A 25 5.91 -0.75 39.86
CA VAL A 25 5.33 0.37 39.15
C VAL A 25 4.12 0.74 39.98
N ASP A 26 4.26 1.80 40.78
CA ASP A 26 3.12 2.53 41.31
C ASP A 26 2.28 2.87 40.08
N GLU A 27 1.21 2.09 39.94
CA GLU A 27 0.14 2.30 39.00
C GLU A 27 -0.50 3.62 39.41
N LYS A 28 0.14 4.72 39.00
CA LYS A 28 -0.34 6.07 39.22
C LYS A 28 -1.58 6.17 38.37
N SER A 29 -2.69 5.76 38.97
CA SER A 29 -4.06 5.96 38.54
C SER A 29 -4.12 7.31 37.83
N THR A 30 -4.13 7.25 36.50
CA THR A 30 -4.41 8.40 35.66
C THR A 30 -5.92 8.58 35.74
N ALA A 31 -6.38 8.97 36.93
CA ALA A 31 -7.72 9.45 37.15
C ALA A 31 -7.90 10.62 36.18
N ARG A 32 -8.67 10.36 35.12
CA ARG A 32 -9.11 11.34 34.15
C ARG A 32 -9.89 12.40 34.94
N ARG A 33 -9.20 13.44 35.42
CA ARG A 33 -9.84 14.54 36.15
C ARG A 33 -10.91 15.08 35.22
N ARG A 34 -12.19 14.88 35.58
CA ARG A 34 -13.29 15.58 34.92
C ARG A 34 -12.96 17.07 35.04
N PRO A 35 -12.88 17.81 33.92
CA PRO A 35 -12.68 19.25 34.00
C PRO A 35 -13.80 19.82 34.86
N SER A 36 -13.44 20.65 35.85
CA SER A 36 -14.45 21.34 36.65
C SER A 36 -15.33 22.17 35.71
N ASN A 37 -16.60 22.33 36.06
CA ASN A 37 -17.57 23.04 35.22
C ASN A 37 -17.05 24.45 34.81
N GLY A 38 -16.21 25.08 35.64
CA GLY A 38 -15.53 26.33 35.31
C GLY A 38 -14.55 26.26 34.13
N CYS A 39 -13.78 25.17 33.99
CA CYS A 39 -12.83 24.98 32.87
C CYS A 39 -13.54 24.73 31.53
N VAL A 40 -14.69 24.05 31.58
CA VAL A 40 -15.51 23.80 30.38
C VAL A 40 -16.18 25.10 29.91
N ILE A 41 -16.68 25.90 30.85
CA ILE A 41 -17.32 27.19 30.53
C ILE A 41 -16.30 28.18 29.96
N THR A 42 -15.09 28.28 30.53
CA THR A 42 -14.05 29.17 29.99
C THR A 42 -13.59 28.73 28.60
N ALA A 43 -13.42 27.43 28.35
CA ALA A 43 -13.08 26.92 27.02
C ALA A 43 -14.16 27.22 25.97
N LEU A 44 -15.44 27.08 26.33
CA LEU A 44 -16.56 27.41 25.42
C LEU A 44 -16.63 28.91 25.12
N VAL A 45 -16.43 29.78 26.11
CA VAL A 45 -16.42 31.24 25.91
C VAL A 45 -15.28 31.66 24.98
N ILE A 46 -14.08 31.07 25.16
CA ILE A 46 -12.93 31.32 24.28
C ILE A 46 -13.19 30.84 22.85
N LEU A 47 -13.79 29.66 22.67
CA LEU A 47 -14.15 29.14 21.35
C LEU A 47 -15.18 30.04 20.64
N VAL A 48 -16.20 30.50 21.34
CA VAL A 48 -17.20 31.43 20.78
C VAL A 48 -16.56 32.75 20.39
N ALA A 49 -15.68 33.31 21.24
CA ALA A 49 -14.95 34.55 20.93
C ALA A 49 -14.04 34.38 19.69
N LEU A 50 -13.32 33.26 19.58
CA LEU A 50 -12.48 32.96 18.42
C LEU A 50 -13.29 32.78 17.13
N CYS A 51 -14.46 32.14 17.21
CA CYS A 51 -15.37 32.03 16.06
C CYS A 51 -15.90 33.40 15.61
N LEU A 52 -16.26 34.28 16.54
CA LEU A 52 -16.75 35.63 16.22
C LEU A 52 -15.66 36.49 15.58
N VAL A 53 -14.40 36.38 16.04
CA VAL A 53 -13.26 37.09 15.43
C VAL A 53 -12.87 36.48 14.08
N GLY A 54 -12.96 35.16 13.92
CA GLY A 54 -12.69 34.49 12.63
C GLY A 54 -13.70 34.84 11.53
N ALA A 55 -14.98 35.00 11.89
CA ALA A 55 -16.05 35.36 10.95
C ALA A 55 -15.90 36.79 10.39
N THR A 56 -15.32 37.73 11.14
CA THR A 56 -15.11 39.11 10.68
C THR A 56 -13.87 39.26 9.80
N ILE A 57 -12.82 38.47 10.04
CA ILE A 57 -11.59 38.47 9.23
C ILE A 57 -11.82 37.76 7.87
N GLY A 58 -12.70 36.74 7.83
CA GLY A 58 -13.05 36.03 6.61
C GLY A 58 -13.78 36.88 5.57
N ALA A 59 -14.63 37.83 6.00
CA ALA A 59 -15.39 38.68 5.08
C ALA A 59 -14.52 39.73 4.36
N ALA A 60 -13.53 40.31 5.05
CA ALA A 60 -12.64 41.31 4.47
C ALA A 60 -11.63 40.71 3.49
N ALA A 61 -11.10 39.51 3.78
CA ALA A 61 -10.18 38.82 2.89
C ALA A 61 -10.88 38.29 1.62
N PHE A 62 -12.13 37.84 1.73
CA PHE A 62 -12.92 37.38 0.58
C PHE A 62 -13.23 38.56 -0.36
N ALA A 63 -13.63 39.72 0.16
CA ALA A 63 -13.91 40.91 -0.66
C ALA A 63 -12.68 41.41 -1.46
N LEU A 64 -11.47 41.35 -0.89
CA LEU A 64 -10.24 41.73 -1.60
C LEU A 64 -9.78 40.69 -2.62
N TYR A 65 -10.14 39.41 -2.42
CA TYR A 65 -9.82 38.33 -3.37
C TYR A 65 -10.68 38.39 -4.64
N PHE A 66 -11.95 38.78 -4.54
CA PHE A 66 -12.83 38.97 -5.71
C PHE A 66 -12.58 40.30 -6.45
N TYR A 67 -12.03 41.33 -5.79
CA TYR A 67 -11.73 42.61 -6.44
C TYR A 67 -10.52 42.54 -7.39
N ASN A 68 -9.61 41.58 -7.19
CA ASN A 68 -8.40 41.42 -8.00
C ASN A 68 -8.45 40.26 -9.01
N SER A 69 -9.63 39.67 -9.26
CA SER A 69 -9.74 38.68 -10.34
C SER A 69 -9.88 39.41 -11.69
N PRO A 70 -8.94 39.26 -12.63
CA PRO A 70 -9.10 39.82 -13.97
C PRO A 70 -10.32 39.15 -14.63
N THR A 71 -11.33 39.94 -14.97
CA THR A 71 -12.43 39.51 -15.83
C THR A 71 -11.84 38.97 -17.13
N ALA A 72 -11.99 37.67 -17.37
CA ALA A 72 -11.68 37.06 -18.65
C ALA A 72 -12.66 37.58 -19.72
N SER A 73 -12.43 38.77 -20.26
CA SER A 73 -13.04 39.21 -21.50
C SER A 73 -12.26 38.56 -22.63
N ASN A 74 -12.83 37.51 -23.22
CA ASN A 74 -12.91 37.25 -24.67
C ASN A 74 -13.35 35.80 -24.92
N ALA A 75 -14.62 35.49 -24.64
CA ALA A 75 -15.30 34.42 -25.35
C ALA A 75 -15.98 35.08 -26.56
N THR A 76 -15.33 35.00 -27.71
CA THR A 76 -15.90 35.36 -29.00
C THR A 76 -17.18 34.55 -29.19
N ALA A 77 -18.32 35.23 -29.14
CA ALA A 77 -19.62 34.65 -29.46
C ALA A 77 -19.60 34.20 -30.92
N LEU A 78 -19.71 32.88 -31.14
CA LEU A 78 -20.04 32.35 -32.46
C LEU A 78 -21.53 32.57 -32.70
N GLN A 79 -21.80 33.35 -33.73
CA GLN A 79 -23.14 33.76 -34.17
C GLN A 79 -23.93 32.56 -34.73
N PRO A 80 -25.25 32.45 -34.48
CA PRO A 80 -26.09 31.49 -35.16
C PRO A 80 -26.56 32.09 -36.49
N GLY A 81 -26.06 31.54 -37.59
CA GLY A 81 -26.53 31.86 -38.93
C GLY A 81 -25.79 31.01 -39.95
N ASP A 82 -26.42 29.94 -40.43
CA ASP A 82 -26.96 29.91 -41.80
C ASP A 82 -27.62 28.55 -42.03
N LEU A 83 -28.86 28.57 -42.51
CA LEU A 83 -29.61 27.38 -42.90
C LEU A 83 -29.44 27.23 -44.42
N THR A 84 -28.47 26.45 -44.85
CA THR A 84 -28.39 25.97 -46.25
C THR A 84 -28.01 24.50 -46.29
N GLU A 85 -29.04 23.70 -46.46
CA GLU A 85 -29.16 22.50 -47.31
C GLU A 85 -27.92 22.11 -48.14
N VAL A 86 -27.54 20.82 -48.10
CA VAL A 86 -27.47 19.89 -49.26
C VAL A 86 -26.58 18.67 -48.94
N ALA A 87 -27.06 17.51 -49.42
CA ALA A 87 -26.38 16.23 -49.66
C ALA A 87 -26.45 15.16 -48.56
N LEU A 88 -27.48 14.32 -48.71
CA LEU A 88 -27.44 12.89 -48.45
C LEU A 88 -26.10 12.28 -48.91
N ALA A 89 -25.37 11.66 -48.00
CA ALA A 89 -24.39 10.63 -48.34
C ALA A 89 -24.53 9.47 -47.34
N ALA A 90 -24.90 8.33 -47.93
CA ALA A 90 -25.18 7.02 -47.37
C ALA A 90 -24.45 6.60 -46.08
N SER A 91 -25.22 6.04 -45.16
CA SER A 91 -24.73 5.16 -44.09
C SER A 91 -24.04 3.93 -44.67
N PRO A 92 -22.88 3.48 -44.14
CA PRO A 92 -22.42 2.13 -44.40
C PRO A 92 -23.24 1.13 -43.57
N THR A 93 -24.18 0.45 -44.22
CA THR A 93 -24.80 -0.78 -43.72
C THR A 93 -23.72 -1.85 -43.61
N ILE A 94 -23.27 -2.16 -42.39
CA ILE A 94 -22.37 -3.28 -42.14
C ILE A 94 -23.22 -4.55 -42.11
N SER A 95 -23.08 -5.35 -43.18
CA SER A 95 -23.66 -6.69 -43.35
C SER A 95 -23.06 -7.68 -42.35
N PRO A 96 -23.84 -8.58 -41.72
CA PRO A 96 -23.29 -9.71 -40.96
C PRO A 96 -22.76 -10.76 -41.95
N GLY A 97 -21.44 -10.77 -42.17
CA GLY A 97 -20.73 -11.76 -42.98
C GLY A 97 -20.45 -13.04 -42.20
N ALA A 98 -20.67 -14.17 -42.89
CA ALA A 98 -20.75 -15.53 -42.37
C ALA A 98 -19.53 -16.05 -41.58
N LEU A 99 -19.87 -16.96 -40.67
CA LEU A 99 -19.05 -17.95 -39.97
C LEU A 99 -18.30 -18.89 -40.94
N PRO A 100 -17.00 -19.13 -40.73
CA PRO A 100 -16.37 -20.38 -41.13
C PRO A 100 -16.03 -21.23 -39.89
N THR A 101 -16.78 -22.32 -39.71
CA THR A 101 -16.41 -23.46 -38.87
C THR A 101 -15.26 -24.19 -39.53
N GLN A 102 -14.05 -24.11 -38.98
CA GLN A 102 -12.93 -24.98 -39.34
C GLN A 102 -12.58 -25.82 -38.12
N GLY A 103 -13.07 -27.06 -38.13
CA GLY A 103 -12.67 -28.09 -37.17
C GLY A 103 -11.27 -28.59 -37.51
N ILE A 104 -10.37 -28.50 -36.53
CA ILE A 104 -9.09 -29.19 -36.58
C ILE A 104 -8.88 -29.84 -35.21
N SER A 105 -9.10 -31.15 -35.18
CA SER A 105 -8.82 -32.02 -34.05
C SER A 105 -7.32 -32.29 -33.99
N PRO A 106 -6.61 -31.99 -32.88
CA PRO A 106 -5.26 -32.47 -32.72
C PRO A 106 -5.30 -33.95 -32.32
N THR A 107 -4.86 -34.80 -33.24
CA THR A 107 -4.55 -36.21 -33.05
C THR A 107 -3.52 -36.38 -31.92
N LEU A 108 -3.84 -37.21 -30.92
CA LEU A 108 -2.90 -37.60 -29.87
C LEU A 108 -1.80 -38.50 -30.47
N THR A 109 -0.60 -37.95 -30.62
CA THR A 109 0.61 -38.72 -30.96
C THR A 109 1.14 -39.40 -29.71
N THR A 110 1.06 -40.74 -29.69
CA THR A 110 1.65 -41.59 -28.65
C THR A 110 3.18 -41.56 -28.74
N ILE A 111 3.83 -41.12 -27.66
CA ILE A 111 5.29 -41.10 -27.49
C ILE A 111 5.79 -42.55 -27.29
N PRO A 112 6.86 -43.01 -27.96
CA PRO A 112 7.48 -44.28 -27.65
C PRO A 112 8.18 -44.23 -26.29
N THR A 113 7.72 -45.09 -25.38
CA THR A 113 8.33 -45.35 -24.07
C THR A 113 9.71 -45.96 -24.25
N ASN A 114 10.76 -45.19 -23.96
CA ASN A 114 12.13 -45.69 -23.95
C ASN A 114 12.42 -46.29 -22.56
N THR A 115 12.43 -47.62 -22.50
CA THR A 115 12.77 -48.40 -21.29
C THR A 115 14.27 -48.28 -21.00
N LEU A 116 14.65 -47.57 -19.94
CA LEU A 116 16.04 -47.53 -19.48
C LEU A 116 16.44 -48.87 -18.81
N PRO A 117 17.67 -49.37 -19.04
CA PRO A 117 18.26 -50.48 -18.28
C PRO A 117 18.43 -50.13 -16.80
N ALA A 118 18.12 -51.08 -15.93
CA ALA A 118 18.32 -50.98 -14.48
C ALA A 118 19.82 -50.84 -14.13
N LEU A 119 20.15 -49.77 -13.40
CA LEU A 119 21.48 -49.50 -12.87
C LEU A 119 21.74 -50.36 -11.62
N PRO A 120 22.94 -50.94 -11.44
CA PRO A 120 23.28 -51.72 -10.24
C PRO A 120 23.28 -50.84 -9.00
N SER A 121 22.72 -51.40 -7.92
CA SER A 121 22.60 -50.84 -6.59
C SER A 121 23.97 -50.61 -5.93
N PRO A 122 24.38 -49.36 -5.64
CA PRO A 122 25.50 -49.10 -4.75
C PRO A 122 25.03 -49.08 -3.29
N THR A 123 25.62 -50.00 -2.52
CA THR A 123 25.96 -49.97 -1.09
C THR A 123 25.28 -48.92 -0.20
N SER A 124 24.48 -49.41 0.75
CA SER A 124 23.87 -48.63 1.84
C SER A 124 24.93 -48.11 2.81
N THR A 125 25.42 -46.89 2.56
CA THR A 125 26.17 -46.11 3.54
C THR A 125 25.16 -45.32 4.38
N SER A 126 25.19 -45.53 5.70
CA SER A 126 24.31 -44.84 6.65
C SER A 126 24.43 -43.32 6.49
N PRO A 127 23.34 -42.58 6.20
CA PRO A 127 23.40 -41.15 6.02
C PRO A 127 23.65 -40.48 7.38
N SER A 128 24.81 -39.83 7.50
CA SER A 128 25.01 -38.79 8.51
C SER A 128 23.95 -37.71 8.28
N THR A 129 23.02 -37.59 9.23
CA THR A 129 21.94 -36.60 9.23
C THR A 129 22.54 -35.20 9.31
N ALA A 130 22.91 -34.63 8.17
CA ALA A 130 23.17 -33.21 8.03
C ALA A 130 21.83 -32.49 8.13
N THR A 131 21.50 -32.00 9.32
CA THR A 131 20.37 -31.10 9.53
C THR A 131 20.70 -29.77 8.87
N ILE A 132 20.32 -29.61 7.59
CA ILE A 132 20.36 -28.32 6.91
C ILE A 132 19.21 -27.48 7.48
N SER A 133 19.52 -26.63 8.46
CA SER A 133 18.56 -25.65 8.97
C SER A 133 18.47 -24.49 7.99
N LEU A 134 17.62 -24.64 6.97
CA LEU A 134 17.27 -23.57 6.03
C LEU A 134 16.31 -22.60 6.72
N THR A 135 16.82 -21.79 7.63
CA THR A 135 16.08 -20.64 8.15
C THR A 135 16.15 -19.54 7.10
N THR A 136 15.19 -19.53 6.17
CA THR A 136 15.00 -18.43 5.23
C THR A 136 14.44 -17.23 6.00
N THR A 137 15.30 -16.51 6.72
CA THR A 137 14.95 -15.20 7.25
C THR A 137 14.71 -14.28 6.06
N PRO A 138 13.47 -13.81 5.83
CA PRO A 138 13.22 -12.94 4.70
C PRO A 138 14.04 -11.66 4.88
N THR A 139 14.88 -11.35 3.91
CA THR A 139 15.70 -10.13 3.93
C THR A 139 14.79 -8.97 3.56
N ALA A 140 14.44 -8.15 4.54
CA ALA A 140 13.66 -6.94 4.29
C ALA A 140 14.42 -6.01 3.32
N LYS A 141 13.72 -5.54 2.29
CA LYS A 141 14.25 -4.58 1.32
C LYS A 141 14.54 -3.24 2.00
N PRO A 142 15.60 -2.50 1.60
CA PRO A 142 15.88 -1.19 2.17
C PRO A 142 14.71 -0.22 1.95
N THR A 143 14.54 0.71 2.87
CA THR A 143 13.61 1.84 2.68
C THR A 143 14.31 2.95 1.89
N TRP A 144 13.54 3.77 1.17
CA TRP A 144 14.08 4.82 0.30
C TRP A 144 13.16 6.03 0.25
N MET A 145 13.64 7.20 -0.17
CA MET A 145 12.85 8.44 -0.17
C MET A 145 12.34 8.76 -1.58
N PRO A 146 11.12 8.37 -1.96
CA PRO A 146 10.57 8.73 -3.27
C PRO A 146 10.08 10.18 -3.35
N CYS A 147 9.68 10.75 -2.22
CA CYS A 147 9.09 12.07 -2.12
C CYS A 147 9.90 12.94 -1.14
N PRO A 148 10.49 14.06 -1.58
CA PRO A 148 11.25 14.94 -0.69
C PRO A 148 10.38 15.51 0.44
N GLY A 149 10.88 15.46 1.67
CA GLY A 149 10.26 16.11 2.83
C GLY A 149 9.07 15.37 3.44
N ILE A 150 8.85 14.11 3.07
CA ILE A 150 7.81 13.22 3.62
C ILE A 150 8.51 11.97 4.22
N TYR A 151 7.76 10.94 4.60
CA TYR A 151 8.27 9.64 5.04
C TYR A 151 8.91 8.81 3.92
N PHE A 152 9.79 7.88 4.30
CA PHE A 152 10.46 6.93 3.38
C PHE A 152 9.49 5.84 2.92
N SER A 153 9.53 5.44 1.66
CA SER A 153 8.79 4.26 1.22
C SER A 153 9.51 2.97 1.57
N ARG A 154 8.72 1.93 1.83
CA ARG A 154 9.16 0.55 2.03
C ARG A 154 8.82 -0.36 0.84
N LEU A 155 8.24 0.23 -0.21
CA LEU A 155 7.71 -0.47 -1.37
C LEU A 155 8.43 -0.06 -2.65
N TYR A 156 8.37 -0.96 -3.61
CA TYR A 156 8.85 -0.78 -4.96
C TYR A 156 7.86 -1.44 -5.93
N VAL A 157 7.91 -1.01 -7.20
CA VAL A 157 7.17 -1.68 -8.26
C VAL A 157 7.62 -3.15 -8.36
N GLY A 158 6.64 -4.05 -8.47
CA GLY A 158 6.83 -5.50 -8.47
C GLY A 158 6.68 -6.15 -7.10
N ASP A 159 6.73 -5.36 -6.01
CA ASP A 159 6.53 -5.90 -4.66
C ASP A 159 5.06 -6.33 -4.46
N LYS A 160 4.83 -7.19 -3.47
CA LYS A 160 3.50 -7.46 -2.93
C LYS A 160 3.37 -6.75 -1.59
N ALA A 161 2.19 -6.23 -1.30
CA ALA A 161 1.88 -5.61 -0.02
C ALA A 161 0.51 -6.08 0.48
N TYR A 162 0.25 -5.90 1.76
CA TYR A 162 -1.08 -6.06 2.33
C TYR A 162 -1.48 -4.82 3.12
N VAL A 163 -2.78 -4.59 3.27
CA VAL A 163 -3.28 -3.50 4.14
C VAL A 163 -3.09 -3.90 5.60
N SER A 164 -2.57 -3.00 6.43
CA SER A 164 -2.37 -3.24 7.87
C SER A 164 -3.64 -3.77 8.53
N PHE A 165 -3.46 -4.70 9.48
CA PHE A 165 -4.56 -5.20 10.32
C PHE A 165 -4.92 -4.25 11.46
N ASP A 166 -3.99 -3.36 11.84
CA ASP A 166 -4.16 -2.42 12.95
C ASP A 166 -3.78 -0.99 12.52
N PRO A 167 -4.70 -0.01 12.65
CA PRO A 167 -6.12 -0.20 12.93
C PRO A 167 -6.79 -1.01 11.81
N PRO A 168 -7.93 -1.70 12.08
CA PRO A 168 -8.64 -2.52 11.09
C PRO A 168 -9.43 -1.63 10.12
N LEU A 169 -8.75 -0.72 9.43
CA LEU A 169 -9.31 0.23 8.48
C LEU A 169 -8.90 -0.13 7.05
N PRO A 170 -9.84 -0.07 6.10
CA PRO A 170 -9.53 -0.35 4.70
C PRO A 170 -8.74 0.81 4.06
N ASN A 171 -7.91 0.46 3.08
CA ASN A 171 -7.21 1.45 2.25
C ASN A 171 -8.05 1.80 1.02
N ARG A 172 -8.31 3.08 0.78
CA ARG A 172 -9.13 3.52 -0.37
C ARG A 172 -8.33 3.46 -1.66
N VAL A 173 -8.93 2.90 -2.70
CA VAL A 173 -8.39 2.88 -4.06
C VAL A 173 -9.10 3.94 -4.90
N ARG A 174 -8.31 4.74 -5.62
CA ARG A 174 -8.77 5.88 -6.41
C ARG A 174 -8.29 5.81 -7.86
N SER A 175 -8.93 6.55 -8.74
CA SER A 175 -8.55 6.61 -10.17
C SER A 175 -7.23 7.32 -10.43
N GLN A 176 -6.78 8.16 -9.50
CA GLN A 176 -5.58 8.98 -9.61
C GLN A 176 -4.85 9.04 -8.25
N PRO A 177 -3.53 9.30 -8.24
CA PRO A 177 -2.72 9.42 -7.02
C PRO A 177 -2.98 10.76 -6.32
N SER A 178 -4.20 10.95 -5.84
CA SER A 178 -4.60 12.15 -5.10
C SER A 178 -5.85 11.88 -4.27
N THR A 179 -6.00 12.62 -3.17
CA THR A 179 -7.21 12.59 -2.35
C THR A 179 -8.47 13.07 -3.09
N SER A 180 -8.31 13.81 -4.19
CA SER A 180 -9.41 14.25 -5.07
C SER A 180 -9.76 13.24 -6.17
N GLY A 181 -8.96 12.19 -6.38
CA GLY A 181 -9.23 11.17 -7.39
C GLY A 181 -10.55 10.44 -7.14
N VAL A 182 -11.24 10.02 -8.20
CA VAL A 182 -12.53 9.31 -8.10
C VAL A 182 -12.35 8.05 -7.27
N TYR A 183 -13.24 7.83 -6.31
CA TYR A 183 -13.24 6.62 -5.48
C TYR A 183 -13.65 5.40 -6.31
N LEU A 184 -12.78 4.41 -6.40
CA LEU A 184 -13.02 3.18 -7.16
C LEU A 184 -13.39 2.00 -6.26
N GLY A 185 -12.91 1.99 -5.03
CA GLY A 185 -13.16 0.91 -4.08
C GLY A 185 -12.19 0.96 -2.90
N MET A 186 -12.05 -0.18 -2.22
CA MET A 186 -11.23 -0.33 -1.02
C MET A 186 -10.53 -1.68 -1.00
N LEU A 187 -9.31 -1.69 -0.48
CA LEU A 187 -8.61 -2.90 -0.03
C LEU A 187 -8.90 -3.10 1.46
N GLN A 188 -9.42 -4.26 1.84
CA GLN A 188 -9.72 -4.57 3.24
C GLN A 188 -8.45 -4.82 4.07
N PRO A 189 -8.50 -4.69 5.41
CA PRO A 189 -7.40 -5.11 6.28
C PRO A 189 -6.95 -6.55 5.98
N GLY A 190 -5.65 -6.74 5.79
CA GLY A 190 -5.05 -8.03 5.40
C GLY A 190 -5.15 -8.38 3.91
N GLU A 191 -5.93 -7.63 3.12
CA GLU A 191 -6.04 -7.86 1.68
C GLU A 191 -4.70 -7.59 1.01
N ARG A 192 -4.25 -8.56 0.19
CA ARG A 192 -3.00 -8.47 -0.55
C ARG A 192 -3.21 -7.80 -1.90
N ALA A 193 -2.24 -6.99 -2.30
CA ALA A 193 -2.18 -6.35 -3.60
C ALA A 193 -0.76 -6.36 -4.16
N GLU A 194 -0.66 -6.38 -5.48
CA GLU A 194 0.59 -6.18 -6.21
C GLU A 194 0.82 -4.70 -6.47
N ILE A 195 2.05 -4.24 -6.27
CA ILE A 195 2.47 -2.89 -6.63
C ILE A 195 2.85 -2.90 -8.10
N ILE A 196 2.03 -2.30 -8.95
CA ILE A 196 2.17 -2.37 -10.42
C ILE A 196 2.64 -1.05 -11.04
N GLY A 197 2.69 0.04 -10.28
CA GLY A 197 3.14 1.34 -10.75
C GLY A 197 3.32 2.35 -9.62
N GLY A 198 3.92 3.50 -9.93
CA GLY A 198 4.32 4.52 -8.95
C GLY A 198 5.83 4.49 -8.65
N PRO A 199 6.29 5.21 -7.60
CA PRO A 199 5.51 6.04 -6.70
C PRO A 199 5.12 7.40 -7.32
N VAL A 200 4.01 7.97 -6.87
CA VAL A 200 3.63 9.36 -7.17
C VAL A 200 3.40 10.12 -5.87
N CYS A 201 4.00 11.30 -5.77
CA CYS A 201 3.92 12.15 -4.59
C CYS A 201 2.79 13.16 -4.76
N SER A 202 1.79 13.11 -3.88
CA SER A 202 0.67 14.06 -3.91
C SER A 202 0.00 14.13 -2.55
N ASN A 203 -0.52 15.31 -2.19
CA ASN A 203 -1.19 15.54 -0.91
C ASN A 203 -0.36 15.11 0.32
N GLN A 204 0.96 15.28 0.25
CA GLN A 204 1.93 14.84 1.27
C GLN A 204 1.96 13.32 1.53
N TRP A 205 1.49 12.51 0.58
CA TRP A 205 1.53 11.05 0.65
C TRP A 205 2.29 10.45 -0.54
N VAL A 206 2.83 9.25 -0.32
CA VAL A 206 3.35 8.36 -1.35
C VAL A 206 2.21 7.50 -1.87
N TRP A 207 1.89 7.63 -3.16
CA TRP A 207 0.84 6.86 -3.82
C TRP A 207 1.43 5.75 -4.69
N TRP A 208 0.80 4.58 -4.62
CA TRP A 208 1.14 3.41 -5.40
C TRP A 208 -0.03 2.97 -6.26
N GLU A 209 0.24 2.63 -7.51
CA GLU A 209 -0.74 1.95 -8.35
C GLU A 209 -0.70 0.47 -7.99
N VAL A 210 -1.85 -0.08 -7.64
CA VAL A 210 -1.99 -1.43 -7.11
C VAL A 210 -3.02 -2.23 -7.90
N ARG A 211 -2.87 -3.54 -7.85
CA ARG A 211 -3.89 -4.51 -8.28
C ARG A 211 -4.19 -5.46 -7.12
N SER A 212 -5.42 -5.48 -6.65
CA SER A 212 -5.87 -6.44 -5.63
C SER A 212 -5.73 -7.86 -6.14
N LEU A 213 -5.21 -8.74 -5.30
CA LEU A 213 -5.15 -10.18 -5.56
C LEU A 213 -6.47 -10.90 -5.24
N ALA A 214 -7.36 -10.28 -4.45
CA ALA A 214 -8.63 -10.87 -4.06
C ALA A 214 -9.78 -10.44 -4.99
N SER A 215 -9.89 -9.15 -5.28
CA SER A 215 -10.98 -8.57 -6.07
C SER A 215 -10.61 -8.19 -7.50
N GLY A 216 -9.31 -8.17 -7.84
CA GLY A 216 -8.84 -7.64 -9.12
C GLY A 216 -8.95 -6.12 -9.27
N LEU A 217 -9.43 -5.41 -8.24
CA LEU A 217 -9.53 -3.95 -8.21
C LEU A 217 -8.18 -3.31 -8.50
N LYS A 218 -8.16 -2.40 -9.48
CA LYS A 218 -6.96 -1.68 -9.91
C LYS A 218 -7.13 -0.18 -9.72
N GLY A 219 -6.10 0.48 -9.20
CA GLY A 219 -6.06 1.93 -9.04
C GLY A 219 -4.97 2.38 -8.08
N TRP A 220 -5.07 3.61 -7.58
CA TRP A 220 -4.08 4.24 -6.72
C TRP A 220 -4.50 4.21 -5.25
N THR A 221 -3.60 3.81 -4.37
CA THR A 221 -3.79 3.88 -2.91
C THR A 221 -2.58 4.51 -2.25
N ALA A 222 -2.78 5.16 -1.11
CA ALA A 222 -1.70 5.72 -0.31
C ALA A 222 -0.96 4.62 0.45
N GLU A 223 0.36 4.73 0.53
CA GLU A 223 1.19 3.84 1.37
C GLU A 223 0.93 4.07 2.86
N GLY A 224 0.66 5.31 3.24
CA GLY A 224 0.60 5.76 4.62
C GLY A 224 0.54 7.28 4.72
N ASP A 225 0.89 7.76 5.90
CA ASP A 225 1.16 9.16 6.20
C ASP A 225 2.42 9.28 7.07
N ASN A 226 2.71 10.49 7.58
CA ASN A 226 3.86 10.72 8.45
C ASN A 226 3.76 10.02 9.83
N LYS A 227 2.68 9.31 10.13
CA LYS A 227 2.44 8.64 11.42
C LYS A 227 2.38 7.13 11.28
N ALA A 228 1.81 6.61 10.19
CA ALA A 228 1.59 5.18 10.01
C ALA A 228 1.69 4.75 8.55
N TYR A 229 2.12 3.51 8.35
CA TYR A 229 2.03 2.84 7.05
C TYR A 229 0.80 1.94 7.03
N TRP A 230 -0.06 2.14 6.03
CA TRP A 230 -1.23 1.32 5.80
C TRP A 230 -0.94 0.19 4.82
N LEU A 231 0.02 0.36 3.91
CA LEU A 231 0.57 -0.75 3.14
C LEU A 231 1.81 -1.33 3.82
N VAL A 232 1.80 -2.64 4.02
CA VAL A 232 2.88 -3.40 4.63
C VAL A 232 3.47 -4.34 3.57
N PRO A 233 4.78 -4.26 3.28
CA PRO A 233 5.42 -5.16 2.33
C PRO A 233 5.27 -6.63 2.76
N VAL A 234 5.02 -7.50 1.78
CA VAL A 234 5.16 -8.95 1.94
C VAL A 234 6.61 -9.30 1.63
N PRO A 235 7.35 -9.93 2.56
CA PRO A 235 8.74 -10.30 2.34
C PRO A 235 8.94 -11.38 1.28
#